data_AF-A0A7X7U1L5-F1
#
_entry.id   AF-A0A7X7U1L5-F1
#
_cell.length_a   1.000
_cell.length_b   1.000
_cell.length_c   1.000
_cell.angle_alpha   90.00
_cell.angle_beta   90.00
_cell.angle_gamma   90.00
#
_symmetry.space_group_name_H-M   'P 1'
#
loop_
_entity.id
_entity.type
_entity.pdbx_description
1 polymer ?
#
loop_
_entity_poly.entity_id
_entity_poly.type
_entity_poly.pdbx_seq_one_letter_code
_entity_poly.pdbx_strand_id
1 'polypeptide(L)'
;MRTFFDCVPCSIRQVLDSVRMITDDEAMHERVLRELLGMWQRMDMRQSPPAMAQQIHRFLRQFTGVADPYLEVKNHYNEFALGLYPELKERVENSPDPFEAAVRLSIAGNIIDFGVNSNVEQGMVHDTILRSLTEPLDHEALEALKQAIAQARDILFLGDNTGEIVFDRLLVERMPREKLTYVVRGSPILND
;
A
#
# COMPACT_ATOMS: atom_id res chain seq x y z
N MET A 1 -10.46 -14.14 7.50
CA MET A 1 -11.20 -12.85 7.43
C MET A 1 -12.45 -13.04 6.59
N ARG A 2 -13.56 -12.36 6.91
CA ARG A 2 -14.81 -12.37 6.13
C ARG A 2 -15.13 -10.94 5.66
N THR A 3 -15.94 -10.80 4.63
CA THR A 3 -16.39 -9.50 4.15
C THR A 3 -17.38 -8.86 5.11
N PHE A 4 -17.13 -7.59 5.48
CA PHE A 4 -18.04 -6.79 6.30
C PHE A 4 -19.01 -6.01 5.41
N PHE A 5 -20.12 -5.54 5.98
CA PHE A 5 -21.12 -4.78 5.21
C PHE A 5 -20.54 -3.48 4.63
N ASP A 6 -19.64 -2.83 5.34
CA ASP A 6 -18.97 -1.59 4.89
C ASP A 6 -17.99 -1.81 3.72
N CYS A 7 -17.60 -3.07 3.44
CA CYS A 7 -16.79 -3.38 2.28
C CYS A 7 -17.55 -3.15 0.96
N VAL A 8 -18.88 -3.25 0.96
CA VAL A 8 -19.71 -3.03 -0.23
C VAL A 8 -19.60 -1.58 -0.72
N PRO A 9 -19.97 -0.55 0.07
CA PRO A 9 -19.86 0.84 -0.38
C PRO A 9 -18.41 1.27 -0.61
N CYS A 10 -17.46 0.75 0.17
CA CYS A 10 -16.03 1.01 -0.03
C CYS A 10 -15.56 0.52 -1.41
N SER A 11 -15.90 -0.73 -1.78
CA SER A 11 -15.54 -1.30 -3.07
C SER A 11 -16.22 -0.59 -4.23
N ILE A 12 -17.50 -0.21 -4.10
CA ILE A 12 -18.22 0.54 -5.14
C ILE A 12 -17.49 1.85 -5.45
N ARG A 13 -17.10 2.58 -4.40
CA ARG A 13 -16.33 3.82 -4.55
C ARG A 13 -14.99 3.56 -5.24
N GLN A 14 -14.21 2.62 -4.73
CA GLN A 14 -12.89 2.29 -5.27
C GLN A 14 -12.93 1.95 -6.77
N VAL A 15 -13.87 1.11 -7.20
CA VAL A 15 -13.98 0.72 -8.62
C VAL A 15 -14.42 1.88 -9.49
N LEU A 16 -15.32 2.74 -8.98
CA LEU A 16 -15.74 3.94 -9.69
C LEU A 16 -14.56 4.91 -9.87
N ASP A 17 -13.72 5.05 -8.85
CA ASP A 17 -12.50 5.86 -8.95
C ASP A 17 -11.51 5.22 -9.93
N SER A 18 -11.33 3.89 -9.91
CA SER A 18 -10.48 3.19 -10.88
C SER A 18 -10.94 3.39 -12.33
N VAL A 19 -12.24 3.33 -12.62
CA VAL A 19 -12.73 3.51 -14.00
C VAL A 19 -12.63 4.96 -14.46
N ARG A 20 -12.75 5.93 -13.54
CA ARG A 20 -12.53 7.35 -13.83
C ARG A 20 -11.08 7.68 -14.15
N MET A 21 -10.11 6.93 -13.61
CA MET A 21 -8.71 7.01 -14.04
C MET A 21 -8.50 6.56 -15.48
N ILE A 22 -9.41 5.74 -16.03
CA ILE A 22 -9.29 5.17 -17.39
C ILE A 22 -9.99 6.05 -18.43
N THR A 23 -11.15 6.60 -18.10
CA THR A 23 -11.99 7.33 -19.06
C THR A 23 -12.96 8.28 -18.36
N ASP A 24 -13.38 9.33 -19.06
CA ASP A 24 -14.47 10.23 -18.66
C ASP A 24 -15.85 9.81 -19.24
N ASP A 25 -15.94 8.67 -19.94
CA ASP A 25 -17.21 8.18 -20.51
C ASP A 25 -18.18 7.69 -19.41
N GLU A 26 -19.15 8.54 -19.07
CA GLU A 26 -20.19 8.21 -18.07
C GLU A 26 -21.00 6.96 -18.43
N ALA A 27 -21.20 6.66 -19.72
CA ALA A 27 -21.90 5.44 -20.13
C ALA A 27 -21.07 4.19 -19.80
N MET A 28 -19.73 4.29 -19.87
CA MET A 28 -18.84 3.23 -19.40
C MET A 28 -18.89 3.11 -17.87
N HIS A 29 -18.88 4.24 -17.14
CA HIS A 29 -18.97 4.24 -15.67
C HIS A 29 -20.25 3.57 -15.18
N GLU A 30 -21.39 3.91 -15.79
CA GLU A 30 -22.68 3.31 -15.44
C GLU A 30 -22.66 1.79 -15.67
N ARG A 31 -22.13 1.33 -16.81
CA ARG A 31 -22.03 -0.09 -17.12
C ARG A 31 -21.17 -0.84 -16.10
N VAL A 32 -20.00 -0.30 -15.75
CA VAL A 32 -19.13 -0.89 -14.72
C VAL A 32 -19.84 -0.97 -13.37
N LEU A 33 -20.54 0.10 -12.96
CA LEU A 33 -21.29 0.13 -11.70
C LEU A 33 -22.41 -0.92 -11.67
N ARG A 34 -23.17 -1.06 -12.75
CA ARG A 34 -24.25 -2.07 -12.84
C ARG A 34 -23.71 -3.49 -12.73
N GLU A 35 -22.64 -3.80 -13.44
CA GLU A 35 -21.99 -5.12 -13.35
C GLU A 35 -21.44 -5.38 -11.95
N LEU A 36 -20.77 -4.39 -11.36
CA LEU A 36 -20.24 -4.47 -9.99
C LEU A 36 -21.33 -4.78 -8.97
N LEU A 37 -22.47 -4.07 -9.03
CA LEU A 37 -23.62 -4.34 -8.15
C LEU A 37 -24.16 -5.76 -8.37
N GLY A 38 -24.19 -6.23 -9.62
CA GLY A 38 -24.54 -7.61 -9.93
C GLY A 38 -23.56 -8.63 -9.34
N MET A 39 -22.24 -8.34 -9.34
CA MET A 39 -21.24 -9.17 -8.68
C MET A 39 -21.46 -9.23 -7.17
N TRP A 40 -21.72 -8.08 -6.53
CA TRP A 40 -22.01 -7.99 -5.10
C TRP A 40 -23.29 -8.74 -4.71
N GLN A 41 -24.32 -8.72 -5.56
CA GLN A 41 -25.55 -9.50 -5.35
C GLN A 41 -25.28 -11.02 -5.29
N ARG A 42 -24.29 -11.52 -6.04
CA ARG A 42 -23.97 -12.96 -6.15
C ARG A 42 -22.84 -13.40 -5.22
N MET A 43 -22.21 -12.49 -4.50
CA MET A 43 -20.99 -12.75 -3.74
C MET A 43 -21.25 -13.59 -2.48
N ASP A 44 -20.35 -14.53 -2.19
CA ASP A 44 -20.29 -15.17 -0.86
C ASP A 44 -19.56 -14.26 0.14
N MET A 45 -20.31 -13.58 1.01
CA MET A 45 -19.75 -12.69 2.05
C MET A 45 -18.86 -13.42 3.08
N ARG A 46 -18.79 -14.76 3.07
CA ARG A 46 -17.85 -15.51 3.91
C ARG A 46 -16.43 -15.50 3.34
N GLN A 47 -16.25 -15.13 2.08
CA GLN A 47 -14.93 -14.90 1.49
C GLN A 47 -14.29 -13.63 2.07
N SER A 48 -12.98 -13.46 1.88
CA SER A 48 -12.28 -12.27 2.32
C SER A 48 -12.48 -11.12 1.32
N PRO A 49 -12.42 -9.84 1.75
CA PRO A 49 -12.48 -8.71 0.84
C PRO A 49 -11.43 -8.76 -0.29
N PRO A 50 -10.16 -9.16 -0.06
CA PRO A 50 -9.19 -9.32 -1.15
C PRO A 50 -9.57 -10.36 -2.21
N ALA A 51 -10.23 -11.46 -1.81
CA ALA A 51 -10.71 -12.46 -2.78
C ALA A 51 -11.80 -11.89 -3.69
N MET A 52 -12.63 -10.98 -3.19
CA MET A 52 -13.61 -10.26 -3.99
C MET A 52 -12.94 -9.18 -4.85
N ALA A 53 -12.04 -8.38 -4.28
CA ALA A 53 -11.28 -7.36 -5.00
C ALA A 53 -10.56 -7.97 -6.21
N GLN A 54 -9.96 -9.15 -6.08
CA GLN A 54 -9.32 -9.84 -7.20
C GLN A 54 -10.29 -10.15 -8.35
N GLN A 55 -11.52 -10.57 -8.04
CA GLN A 55 -12.54 -10.88 -9.06
C GLN A 55 -13.02 -9.59 -9.75
N ILE A 56 -13.28 -8.55 -8.96
CA ILE A 56 -13.73 -7.25 -9.45
C ILE A 56 -12.68 -6.59 -10.34
N HIS A 57 -11.43 -6.52 -9.90
CA HIS A 57 -10.36 -5.91 -10.69
C HIS A 57 -10.01 -6.72 -11.93
N ARG A 58 -10.17 -8.05 -11.89
CA ARG A 58 -10.08 -8.88 -13.11
C ARG A 58 -11.18 -8.53 -14.11
N PHE A 59 -12.43 -8.38 -13.64
CA PHE A 59 -13.53 -7.92 -14.48
C PHE A 59 -13.22 -6.54 -15.07
N LEU A 60 -12.77 -5.58 -14.25
CA LEU A 60 -12.48 -4.22 -14.71
C LEU A 60 -11.46 -4.24 -15.85
N ARG A 61 -10.33 -4.95 -15.68
CA ARG A 61 -9.30 -5.07 -16.74
C ARG A 61 -9.84 -5.71 -18.02
N GLN A 62 -10.66 -6.75 -17.89
CA GLN A 62 -11.27 -7.42 -19.06
C GLN A 62 -12.28 -6.51 -19.77
N PHE A 63 -13.02 -5.73 -19.01
CA PHE A 63 -14.07 -4.85 -19.52
C PHE A 63 -13.50 -3.60 -20.19
N THR A 64 -12.48 -2.98 -19.60
CA THR A 64 -11.87 -1.73 -20.10
C THR A 64 -10.71 -1.98 -21.06
N GLY A 65 -10.10 -3.17 -21.04
CA GLY A 65 -8.88 -3.48 -21.79
C GLY A 65 -7.62 -2.84 -21.21
N VAL A 66 -7.71 -2.14 -20.07
CA VAL A 66 -6.57 -1.49 -19.41
C VAL A 66 -5.98 -2.42 -18.36
N ALA A 67 -4.68 -2.70 -18.47
CA ALA A 67 -4.00 -3.65 -17.58
C ALA A 67 -3.75 -3.10 -16.17
N ASP A 68 -3.41 -1.82 -16.04
CA ASP A 68 -3.19 -1.16 -14.76
C ASP A 68 -3.72 0.29 -14.80
N PRO A 69 -4.93 0.53 -14.26
CA PRO A 69 -5.49 1.88 -14.13
C PRO A 69 -4.66 2.80 -13.22
N TYR A 70 -3.81 2.23 -12.35
CA TYR A 70 -3.07 2.95 -11.33
C TYR A 70 -1.63 3.27 -11.76
N LEU A 71 -1.22 2.92 -12.99
CA LEU A 71 0.18 3.03 -13.41
C LEU A 71 0.78 4.43 -13.20
N GLU A 72 0.06 5.47 -13.63
CA GLU A 72 0.53 6.86 -13.51
C GLU A 72 0.66 7.29 -12.04
N VAL A 73 -0.34 6.95 -11.22
CA VAL A 73 -0.33 7.32 -9.80
C VAL A 73 0.75 6.58 -9.02
N LYS A 74 0.99 5.30 -9.34
CA LYS A 74 2.11 4.49 -8.79
C LYS A 74 3.46 5.12 -9.09
N ASN A 75 3.68 5.52 -10.34
CA ASN A 75 4.94 6.15 -10.75
C ASN A 75 5.14 7.47 -10.02
N HIS A 76 4.09 8.30 -9.95
CA HIS A 76 4.13 9.56 -9.23
C HIS A 76 4.53 9.37 -7.75
N TYR A 77 3.94 8.41 -7.05
CA TYR A 77 4.25 8.18 -5.64
C TYR A 77 5.62 7.55 -5.41
N ASN A 78 6.07 6.65 -6.30
CA ASN A 78 7.44 6.14 -6.25
C ASN A 78 8.45 7.27 -6.43
N GLU A 79 8.27 8.15 -7.42
CA GLU A 79 9.15 9.29 -7.66
C GLU A 79 9.15 10.26 -6.47
N PHE A 80 7.97 10.57 -5.94
CA PHE A 80 7.84 11.43 -4.78
C PHE A 80 8.56 10.85 -3.55
N ALA A 81 8.31 9.58 -3.22
CA ALA A 81 8.95 8.93 -2.07
C ALA A 81 10.47 8.80 -2.26
N LEU A 82 10.95 8.54 -3.49
CA LEU A 82 12.38 8.55 -3.82
C LEU A 82 13.02 9.93 -3.61
N GLY A 83 12.27 11.01 -3.86
CA GLY A 83 12.71 12.38 -3.57
C GLY A 83 12.95 12.64 -2.08
N LEU A 84 12.18 11.97 -1.20
CA LEU A 84 12.32 12.07 0.26
C LEU A 84 13.43 11.19 0.83
N TYR A 85 13.80 10.11 0.12
CA TYR A 85 14.70 9.07 0.62
C TYR A 85 16.04 9.60 1.17
N PRO A 86 16.76 10.55 0.53
CA PRO A 86 18.02 11.08 1.07
C PRO A 86 17.86 11.68 2.48
N GLU A 87 16.83 12.50 2.69
CA GLU A 87 16.55 13.14 3.97
C GLU A 87 16.14 12.09 5.02
N LEU A 88 15.25 11.16 4.64
CA LEU A 88 14.81 10.10 5.55
C LEU A 88 15.96 9.20 5.99
N LYS A 89 16.87 8.88 5.06
CA LYS A 89 18.07 8.11 5.37
C LYS A 89 18.98 8.84 6.36
N GLU A 90 19.22 10.14 6.16
CA GLU A 90 20.01 10.95 7.09
C GLU A 90 19.39 10.98 8.49
N ARG A 91 18.06 11.14 8.57
CA ARG A 91 17.32 11.08 9.86
C ARG A 91 17.49 9.74 10.56
N VAL A 92 17.42 8.62 9.82
CA VAL A 92 17.65 7.28 10.38
C VAL A 92 19.09 7.12 10.86
N GLU A 93 20.06 7.56 10.07
CA GLU A 93 21.49 7.45 10.42
C GLU A 93 21.87 8.27 11.65
N ASN A 94 21.24 9.44 11.83
CA ASN A 94 21.48 10.33 12.97
C ASN A 94 20.57 10.04 14.18
N SER A 95 19.69 9.03 14.10
CA SER A 95 18.79 8.64 15.20
C SER A 95 19.57 7.95 16.34
N PRO A 96 19.17 8.15 17.62
CA PRO A 96 19.70 7.40 18.75
C PRO A 96 19.54 5.87 18.58
N ASP A 97 18.43 5.44 17.99
CA ASP A 97 18.20 4.06 17.55
C ASP A 97 17.82 4.07 16.06
N PRO A 98 18.78 3.79 15.16
CA PRO A 98 18.51 3.73 13.72
C PRO A 98 17.55 2.61 13.32
N PHE A 99 17.51 1.50 14.05
CA PHE A 99 16.59 0.41 13.73
C PHE A 99 15.15 0.82 14.08
N GLU A 100 14.94 1.39 15.26
CA GLU A 100 13.64 1.91 15.66
C GLU A 100 13.14 2.98 14.68
N ALA A 101 13.99 3.94 14.32
CA ALA A 101 13.64 4.98 13.35
C ALA A 101 13.24 4.40 11.99
N ALA A 102 13.96 3.38 11.50
CA ALA A 102 13.63 2.73 10.24
C ALA A 102 12.29 1.98 10.30
N VAL A 103 12.00 1.29 11.41
CA VAL A 103 10.69 0.62 11.62
C VAL A 103 9.55 1.64 11.62
N ARG A 104 9.71 2.76 12.36
CA ARG A 104 8.72 3.83 12.41
C ARG A 104 8.43 4.42 11.04
N LEU A 105 9.48 4.65 10.23
CA LEU A 105 9.33 5.20 8.89
C LEU A 105 8.71 4.18 7.91
N SER A 106 9.04 2.89 7.99
CA SER A 106 8.36 1.84 7.21
C SER A 106 6.86 1.81 7.53
N ILE A 107 6.48 1.90 8.82
CA ILE A 107 5.06 2.03 9.22
C ILE A 107 4.44 3.32 8.67
N ALA A 108 5.15 4.44 8.74
CA ALA A 108 4.67 5.74 8.25
C ALA A 108 4.41 5.72 6.74
N GLY A 109 5.21 4.98 5.97
CA GLY A 109 5.03 4.79 4.53
C GLY A 109 3.63 4.27 4.17
N ASN A 110 3.07 3.39 5.00
CA ASN A 110 1.71 2.84 4.81
C ASN A 110 0.61 3.79 5.31
N ILE A 111 0.93 4.74 6.21
CA ILE A 111 -0.03 5.75 6.70
C ILE A 111 -0.21 6.85 5.66
N ILE A 112 0.84 7.18 4.91
CA ILE A 112 0.78 8.17 3.86
C ILE A 112 -0.10 7.58 2.75
N ASP A 113 -1.34 8.07 2.67
CA ASP A 113 -2.34 7.61 1.71
C ASP A 113 -1.97 8.00 0.28
N PHE A 114 -1.10 7.18 -0.31
CA PHE A 114 -0.76 7.15 -1.71
C PHE A 114 -1.83 6.42 -2.55
N GLY A 115 -3.04 6.20 -2.04
CA GLY A 115 -4.02 5.30 -2.64
C GLY A 115 -5.33 5.93 -3.06
N VAL A 116 -5.81 6.96 -2.34
CA VAL A 116 -7.24 7.35 -2.43
C VAL A 116 -7.49 8.82 -2.76
N ASN A 117 -6.55 9.73 -2.50
CA ASN A 117 -6.69 11.15 -2.83
C ASN A 117 -5.54 11.61 -3.73
N SER A 118 -5.88 12.00 -4.95
CA SER A 118 -4.98 12.49 -6.00
C SER A 118 -4.22 13.79 -5.68
N ASN A 119 -4.25 14.25 -4.43
CA ASN A 119 -3.53 15.42 -3.93
C ASN A 119 -2.97 15.12 -2.54
N VAL A 120 -1.89 14.34 -2.49
CA VAL A 120 -1.09 14.25 -1.26
C VAL A 120 -0.37 15.59 -1.10
N GLU A 121 -0.89 16.45 -0.22
CA GLU A 121 -0.22 17.71 0.09
C GLU A 121 1.12 17.40 0.77
N GLN A 122 2.23 17.91 0.21
CA GLN A 122 3.58 17.66 0.71
C GLN A 122 3.73 17.98 2.21
N GLY A 123 2.98 18.96 2.72
CA GLY A 123 2.94 19.30 4.14
C GLY A 123 2.40 18.16 5.01
N MET A 124 1.32 17.50 4.59
CA MET A 124 0.74 16.38 5.33
C MET A 124 1.70 15.18 5.39
N VAL A 125 2.48 14.94 4.33
CA VAL A 125 3.49 13.88 4.31
C VAL A 125 4.58 14.15 5.33
N HIS A 126 5.15 15.36 5.30
CA HIS A 126 6.19 15.74 6.23
C HIS A 126 5.70 15.71 7.68
N ASP A 127 4.47 16.18 7.94
CA ASP A 127 3.86 16.10 9.28
C ASP A 127 3.65 14.66 9.73
N THR A 128 3.22 13.76 8.84
CA THR A 128 3.06 12.33 9.13
C THR A 128 4.40 11.68 9.47
N ILE A 129 5.46 11.99 8.72
CA ILE A 129 6.82 11.53 8.98
C ILE A 129 7.28 12.00 10.36
N LEU A 130 7.18 13.30 10.66
CA LEU A 130 7.59 13.84 11.96
C LEU A 130 6.80 13.23 13.13
N ARG A 131 5.49 13.05 12.94
CA ARG A 131 4.61 12.46 13.95
C ARG A 131 4.98 10.99 14.21
N SER A 132 5.20 10.20 13.15
CA SER A 132 5.56 8.77 13.27
C SER A 132 6.85 8.52 14.07
N LEU A 133 7.80 9.47 14.01
CA LEU A 133 9.06 9.41 14.75
C LEU A 133 8.89 9.60 16.26
N THR A 134 7.75 10.15 16.71
CA THR A 134 7.49 10.47 18.13
C THR A 134 6.30 9.75 18.72
N GLU A 135 5.43 9.14 17.90
CA GLU A 135 4.28 8.37 18.37
C GLU A 135 4.68 7.18 19.26
N PRO A 136 3.83 6.77 20.21
CA PRO A 136 4.07 5.56 20.98
C PRO A 136 4.24 4.35 20.05
N LEU A 137 5.35 3.64 20.21
CA LEU A 137 5.60 2.36 19.56
C LEU A 137 5.71 1.29 20.64
N ASP A 138 5.16 0.12 20.37
CA ASP A 138 5.31 -1.02 21.26
C ASP A 138 6.79 -1.47 21.29
N HIS A 139 7.47 -1.11 22.37
CA HIS A 139 8.89 -1.41 22.54
C HIS A 139 9.14 -2.92 22.73
N GLU A 140 8.20 -3.66 23.32
CA GLU A 140 8.32 -5.11 23.45
C GLU A 140 8.24 -5.78 22.08
N ALA A 141 7.30 -5.34 21.24
CA ALA A 141 7.19 -5.83 19.86
C ALA A 141 8.43 -5.47 19.02
N LEU A 142 8.99 -4.28 19.20
CA LEU A 142 10.21 -3.84 18.51
C LEU A 142 11.42 -4.72 18.88
N GLU A 143 11.63 -4.97 20.17
CA GLU A 143 12.72 -5.83 20.62
C GLU A 143 12.51 -7.29 20.21
N ALA A 144 11.27 -7.79 20.23
CA ALA A 144 10.94 -9.10 19.70
C ALA A 144 11.26 -9.21 18.20
N LEU A 145 10.96 -8.17 17.42
CA LEU A 145 11.31 -8.09 16.00
C LEU A 145 12.83 -8.12 15.78
N LYS A 146 13.60 -7.31 16.52
CA LYS A 146 15.07 -7.31 16.47
C LYS A 146 15.65 -8.70 16.74
N GLN A 147 15.17 -9.37 17.78
CA GLN A 147 15.62 -10.72 18.15
C GLN A 147 15.25 -11.76 17.09
N ALA A 148 14.03 -11.71 16.56
CA ALA A 148 13.58 -12.60 15.50
C ALA A 148 14.44 -12.46 14.24
N ILE A 149 14.74 -11.22 13.82
CA ILE A 149 15.61 -10.93 12.67
C ILE A 149 17.02 -11.49 12.89
N ALA A 150 17.60 -11.30 14.08
CA ALA A 150 18.94 -11.78 14.39
C ALA A 150 19.06 -13.32 14.34
N GLN A 151 18.03 -14.03 14.82
CA GLN A 151 17.99 -15.48 14.90
C GLN A 151 17.51 -16.16 13.61
N ALA A 152 16.79 -15.43 12.76
CA ALA A 152 16.25 -15.97 11.51
C ALA A 152 17.35 -16.49 10.59
N ARG A 153 17.04 -17.58 9.90
CA ARG A 153 17.82 -18.11 8.77
C ARG A 153 17.36 -17.50 7.45
N ASP A 154 16.05 -17.35 7.31
CA ASP A 154 15.36 -16.79 6.16
C ASP A 154 14.31 -15.80 6.66
N ILE A 155 14.18 -14.68 5.96
CA ILE A 155 13.26 -13.59 6.29
C ILE A 155 12.42 -13.30 5.05
N LEU A 156 11.10 -13.34 5.21
CA LEU A 156 10.15 -12.95 4.18
C LEU A 156 9.58 -11.57 4.52
N PHE A 157 9.88 -10.58 3.69
CA PHE A 157 9.29 -9.25 3.78
C PHE A 157 8.18 -9.15 2.73
N LEU A 158 6.95 -8.91 3.16
CA LEU A 158 5.79 -8.75 2.28
C LEU A 158 5.56 -7.27 2.03
N GLY A 159 5.88 -6.79 0.83
CA GLY A 159 5.54 -5.43 0.41
C GLY A 159 4.04 -5.27 0.19
N ASP A 160 3.56 -4.05 0.36
CA ASP A 160 2.16 -3.69 0.15
C ASP A 160 2.02 -2.68 -0.98
N ASN A 161 2.31 -1.39 -0.74
CA ASN A 161 2.03 -0.32 -1.71
C ASN A 161 3.27 0.25 -2.42
N THR A 162 3.04 0.83 -3.60
CA THR A 162 3.97 1.78 -4.23
C THR A 162 4.11 3.05 -3.39
N GLY A 163 5.28 3.70 -3.46
CA GLY A 163 5.68 4.75 -2.53
C GLY A 163 6.18 4.19 -1.19
N GLU A 164 5.37 3.39 -0.50
CA GLU A 164 5.70 2.70 0.77
C GLU A 164 6.99 1.87 0.66
N ILE A 165 7.20 1.19 -0.46
CA ILE A 165 8.42 0.39 -0.72
C ILE A 165 9.73 1.19 -0.52
N VAL A 166 9.72 2.51 -0.72
CA VAL A 166 10.89 3.38 -0.48
C VAL A 166 11.14 3.58 1.02
N PHE A 167 10.09 3.58 1.83
CA PHE A 167 10.19 3.62 3.29
C PHE A 167 10.62 2.26 3.83
N ASP A 168 10.07 1.16 3.30
CA ASP A 168 10.52 -0.21 3.64
C ASP A 168 12.01 -0.40 3.39
N ARG A 169 12.54 0.21 2.32
CA ARG A 169 13.96 0.17 2.01
C ARG A 169 14.83 0.64 3.19
N LEU A 170 14.39 1.64 3.96
CA LEU A 170 15.12 2.13 5.14
C LEU A 170 15.31 1.02 6.18
N LEU A 171 14.30 0.17 6.36
CA LEU A 171 14.33 -0.98 7.27
C LEU A 171 15.10 -2.15 6.66
N VAL A 172 14.84 -2.49 5.40
CA VAL A 172 15.51 -3.59 4.67
C VAL A 172 17.02 -3.38 4.62
N GLU A 173 17.50 -2.15 4.47
CA GLU A 173 18.94 -1.83 4.48
C GLU A 173 19.60 -2.08 5.85
N ARG A 174 18.82 -2.22 6.93
CA ARG A 174 19.28 -2.52 8.30
C ARG A 174 19.09 -3.98 8.69
N MET A 175 18.53 -4.80 7.82
CA MET A 175 18.33 -6.24 8.01
C MET A 175 19.46 -7.04 7.33
N PRO A 176 19.69 -8.32 7.72
CA PRO A 176 20.62 -9.20 7.02
C PRO A 176 20.09 -9.53 5.63
N ARG A 177 20.45 -8.73 4.62
CA ARG A 177 19.92 -8.78 3.26
C ARG A 177 20.17 -10.13 2.58
N GLU A 178 21.23 -10.83 2.94
CA GLU A 178 21.54 -12.18 2.47
C GLU A 178 20.52 -13.24 2.89
N LYS A 179 19.70 -12.95 3.92
CA LYS A 179 18.61 -13.79 4.40
C LYS A 179 17.23 -13.32 3.95
N LEU A 180 17.15 -12.14 3.32
CA LEU A 180 15.89 -11.44 3.09
C LEU A 180 15.37 -11.67 1.67
N THR A 181 14.12 -12.09 1.58
CA THR A 181 13.32 -12.11 0.35
C THR A 181 12.21 -11.08 0.46
N TYR A 182 12.26 -10.05 -0.39
CA TYR A 182 11.19 -9.06 -0.50
C TYR A 182 10.19 -9.52 -1.58
N VAL A 183 8.91 -9.64 -1.22
CA VAL A 183 7.84 -10.13 -2.09
C VAL A 183 6.88 -9.01 -2.44
N VAL A 184 6.60 -8.88 -3.73
CA VAL A 184 5.59 -7.99 -4.30
C VAL A 184 4.48 -8.79 -4.97
N ARG A 185 3.42 -8.11 -5.42
CA ARG A 185 2.33 -8.76 -6.17
C ARG A 185 2.82 -9.28 -7.52
N GLY A 186 2.27 -10.41 -7.95
CA GLY A 186 2.60 -11.02 -9.26
C GLY A 186 1.98 -10.33 -10.48
N SER A 187 1.07 -9.38 -10.26
CA SER A 187 0.42 -8.57 -11.29
C SER A 187 -0.17 -7.30 -10.68
N PRO A 188 -0.32 -6.22 -11.45
CA PRO A 188 -0.93 -4.99 -10.94
C PRO A 188 -2.31 -5.18 -10.32
N ILE A 189 -2.48 -4.62 -9.13
CA ILE A 189 -3.74 -4.56 -8.40
C ILE A 189 -3.70 -3.31 -7.53
N LEU A 190 -4.68 -2.42 -7.66
CA LEU A 190 -4.72 -1.17 -6.88
C LEU A 190 -3.39 -0.42 -6.95
N ASN A 191 -2.95 0.17 -5.84
CA ASN A 191 -1.67 0.85 -5.66
C ASN A 191 -0.53 -0.08 -5.20
N ASP A 192 -0.78 -1.39 -5.06
CA ASP A 192 0.25 -2.42 -4.84
C ASP A 192 1.23 -2.59 -6.03
#